data_AF-A0AAW0ULD8-F1
#
_entry.id   AF-A0AAW0ULD8-F1
#
_cell.length_a   1.000
_cell.length_b   1.000
_cell.length_c   1.000
_cell.angle_alpha   90.00
_cell.angle_beta   90.00
_cell.angle_gamma   90.00
#
_symmetry.space_group_name_H-M   'P 1'
#
loop_
_entity.id
_entity.type
_entity.pdbx_description
1 polymer ?
#
loop_
_entity_poly.entity_id
_entity_poly.type
_entity_poly.pdbx_seq_one_letter_code
_entity_poly.pdbx_strand_id
1 'polypeptide(L)'
;MCVRVCSITFSSGTVWVAVVAGTMVWGAALWLLISIKRNSSERHLLNLSSSLFYGWGLLLEDQPYHPPAFSAGQLMVGVWLIACLILRASYTCSLISHLVVQGKSVAINSLEELVELQRSKGWEWGTRTFDGAFNSLLTISTNQDYQTVKTHMQTLETDIGIRRVLEGGFSYIRNYYVTRILMETYHSREAGDNPFHIATARYPLFAGNTWAFRRGTSFITRFDDVLQRFLDSGLITHWMDDVISKHIWEKRREKKDTSFTTSTYAMTDGGEVVLGLRHLQATFYTLFLGLAAAACTFILEQVAGRSFSIAP
;
A
#
# COMPACT_ATOMS: atom_id res chain seq x y z
N MET A 1 -2.91 -16.12 2.55
CA MET A 1 -3.18 -16.72 1.23
C MET A 1 -4.58 -16.36 0.70
N CYS A 2 -5.67 -16.51 1.49
CA CYS A 2 -7.02 -16.07 1.09
C CYS A 2 -7.13 -14.58 0.68
N VAL A 3 -6.43 -13.68 1.38
CA VAL A 3 -6.50 -12.23 1.13
C VAL A 3 -5.92 -11.82 -0.24
N ARG A 4 -4.86 -12.51 -0.69
CA ARG A 4 -4.25 -12.28 -2.01
C ARG A 4 -5.13 -12.77 -3.16
N VAL A 5 -5.82 -13.90 -2.97
CA VAL A 5 -6.70 -14.47 -4.01
C VAL A 5 -7.92 -13.57 -4.24
N CYS A 6 -8.52 -13.02 -3.17
CA CYS A 6 -9.70 -12.17 -3.30
C CYS A 6 -9.40 -10.79 -3.92
N SER A 7 -8.25 -10.20 -3.58
CA SER A 7 -7.85 -8.87 -4.08
C SER A 7 -7.53 -8.86 -5.58
N ILE A 8 -7.08 -9.98 -6.15
CA ILE A 8 -6.72 -10.08 -7.58
C ILE A 8 -7.97 -10.22 -8.46
N THR A 9 -9.06 -10.81 -7.94
CA THR A 9 -10.26 -11.07 -8.76
C THR A 9 -11.06 -9.80 -9.03
N PHE A 10 -11.27 -8.91 -8.05
CA PHE A 10 -12.14 -7.74 -8.22
C PHE A 10 -11.50 -6.54 -8.95
N SER A 11 -10.18 -6.54 -9.10
CA SER A 11 -9.45 -5.51 -9.89
C SER A 11 -9.53 -5.77 -11.40
N SER A 12 -9.90 -6.97 -11.82
CA SER A 12 -9.99 -7.32 -13.23
C SER A 12 -11.32 -6.82 -13.81
N GLY A 13 -11.25 -5.97 -14.84
CA GLY A 13 -12.45 -5.44 -15.53
C GLY A 13 -13.40 -6.54 -16.01
N THR A 14 -12.89 -7.75 -16.22
CA THR A 14 -13.66 -8.94 -16.57
C THR A 14 -14.73 -9.31 -15.53
N VAL A 15 -14.45 -9.15 -14.23
CA VAL A 15 -15.43 -9.48 -13.18
C VAL A 15 -16.60 -8.50 -13.19
N TRP A 16 -16.33 -7.21 -13.39
CA TRP A 16 -17.38 -6.21 -13.51
C TRP A 16 -18.26 -6.46 -14.73
N VAL A 17 -17.66 -6.78 -15.88
CA VAL A 17 -18.43 -7.18 -17.07
C VAL A 17 -19.29 -8.42 -16.80
N ALA A 18 -18.77 -9.41 -16.08
CA ALA A 18 -19.52 -10.61 -15.72
C ALA A 18 -20.68 -10.32 -14.74
N VAL A 19 -20.51 -9.39 -13.79
CA VAL A 19 -21.59 -8.95 -12.89
C VAL A 19 -22.69 -8.24 -13.68
N VAL A 20 -22.33 -7.31 -14.57
CA VAL A 20 -23.30 -6.62 -15.44
C VAL A 20 -24.01 -7.62 -16.35
N ALA A 21 -23.28 -8.49 -17.03
CA ALA A 21 -23.89 -9.52 -17.87
C ALA A 21 -24.80 -10.46 -17.06
N GLY A 22 -24.36 -10.90 -15.88
CA GLY A 22 -25.12 -11.79 -15.00
C GLY A 22 -26.43 -11.17 -14.51
N THR A 23 -26.42 -9.90 -14.11
CA THR A 23 -27.63 -9.16 -13.72
C THR A 23 -28.63 -9.02 -14.89
N MET A 24 -28.14 -8.74 -16.11
CA MET A 24 -28.99 -8.63 -17.30
C MET A 24 -29.60 -9.98 -17.67
N VAL A 25 -28.80 -11.06 -17.64
CA VAL A 25 -29.28 -12.43 -17.88
C VAL A 25 -30.32 -12.83 -16.85
N TRP A 26 -30.09 -12.55 -15.57
CA TRP A 26 -31.04 -12.84 -14.50
C TRP A 26 -32.35 -12.06 -14.67
N GLY A 27 -32.29 -10.75 -14.96
CA GLY A 27 -33.46 -9.92 -15.20
C GLY A 27 -34.27 -10.35 -16.43
N ALA A 28 -33.60 -10.81 -17.49
CA ALA A 28 -34.23 -11.39 -18.67
C ALA A 28 -34.87 -12.76 -18.37
N ALA A 29 -34.21 -13.61 -17.57
CA ALA A 29 -34.78 -14.88 -17.12
C ALA A 29 -36.05 -14.66 -16.27
N LEU A 30 -36.06 -13.64 -15.40
CA LEU A 30 -37.23 -13.27 -14.61
C LEU A 30 -38.38 -12.82 -15.51
N TRP A 31 -38.08 -12.00 -16.52
CA TRP A 31 -39.06 -11.58 -17.51
C TRP A 31 -39.63 -12.75 -18.31
N LEU A 32 -38.79 -13.72 -18.70
CA LEU A 32 -39.23 -14.93 -19.41
C LEU A 32 -40.15 -15.80 -18.54
N LEU A 33 -39.80 -16.04 -17.28
CA LEU A 33 -40.62 -16.81 -16.35
C LEU A 33 -41.99 -16.16 -16.11
N ILE A 34 -42.02 -14.84 -15.97
CA ILE A 34 -43.26 -14.07 -15.85
C ILE A 34 -44.06 -14.17 -17.17
N SER A 35 -43.40 -14.03 -18.33
CA SER A 35 -44.04 -14.05 -19.64
C SER A 35 -44.63 -15.41 -20.02
N ILE A 36 -43.99 -16.51 -19.61
CA ILE A 36 -44.51 -17.88 -19.83
C ILE A 36 -45.75 -18.13 -18.96
N LYS A 37 -45.75 -17.63 -17.72
CA LYS A 37 -46.89 -17.75 -16.80
C LYS A 37 -48.03 -16.78 -17.10
N ARG A 38 -47.74 -15.67 -17.81
CA ARG A 38 -48.68 -14.62 -18.26
C ARG A 38 -49.79 -15.12 -19.20
N ASN A 39 -49.66 -16.34 -19.75
CA ASN A 39 -50.64 -16.86 -20.71
C ASN A 39 -52.01 -17.22 -20.09
N SER A 40 -52.22 -17.12 -18.77
CA SER A 40 -53.46 -17.62 -18.14
C SER A 40 -54.27 -16.68 -17.24
N SER A 41 -53.79 -15.54 -16.73
CA SER A 41 -54.68 -14.53 -16.13
C SER A 41 -53.97 -13.23 -15.73
N GLU A 42 -54.61 -12.11 -16.04
CA GLU A 42 -54.38 -10.72 -15.61
C GLU A 42 -53.18 -9.89 -16.13
N ARG A 43 -53.51 -8.63 -16.50
CA ARG A 43 -52.74 -7.68 -17.31
C ARG A 43 -52.10 -6.54 -16.51
N HIS A 44 -51.51 -6.80 -15.35
CA HIS A 44 -50.84 -5.73 -14.60
C HIS A 44 -49.30 -5.88 -14.46
N LEU A 45 -48.62 -5.05 -15.28
CA LEU A 45 -47.57 -4.11 -14.90
C LEU A 45 -46.14 -4.62 -14.60
N LEU A 46 -45.50 -5.38 -15.49
CA LEU A 46 -44.03 -5.42 -15.52
C LEU A 46 -43.49 -5.39 -16.96
N ASN A 47 -42.95 -4.24 -17.37
CA ASN A 47 -42.20 -4.08 -18.61
C ASN A 47 -40.83 -4.78 -18.51
N LEU A 48 -40.20 -5.10 -19.65
CA LEU A 48 -38.83 -5.66 -19.68
C LEU A 48 -37.87 -4.76 -18.88
N SER A 49 -38.03 -3.44 -18.99
CA SER A 49 -37.29 -2.46 -18.21
C SER A 49 -37.51 -2.63 -16.71
N SER A 50 -38.76 -2.79 -16.25
CA SER A 50 -39.08 -3.00 -14.83
C SER A 50 -38.43 -4.27 -14.26
N SER A 51 -38.33 -5.35 -15.05
CA SER A 51 -37.66 -6.60 -14.64
C SER A 51 -36.14 -6.45 -14.54
N LEU A 52 -35.54 -5.68 -15.45
CA LEU A 52 -34.10 -5.38 -15.42
C LEU A 52 -33.75 -4.46 -14.24
N PHE A 53 -34.55 -3.41 -14.00
CA PHE A 53 -34.38 -2.53 -12.84
C PHE A 53 -34.60 -3.27 -11.51
N TYR A 54 -35.47 -4.28 -11.48
CA TYR A 54 -35.64 -5.13 -10.30
C TYR A 54 -34.36 -5.87 -9.91
N GLY A 55 -33.64 -6.43 -10.90
CA GLY A 55 -32.34 -7.08 -10.65
C GLY A 55 -31.27 -6.12 -10.15
N TRP A 56 -31.27 -4.89 -10.68
CA TRP A 56 -30.36 -3.83 -10.27
C TRP A 56 -30.67 -3.29 -8.87
N GLY A 57 -31.96 -3.11 -8.54
CA GLY A 57 -32.43 -2.71 -7.21
C GLY A 57 -32.02 -3.73 -6.15
N LEU A 58 -32.16 -5.03 -6.44
CA LEU A 58 -31.76 -6.08 -5.52
C LEU A 58 -30.23 -6.13 -5.30
N LEU A 59 -29.45 -5.84 -6.35
CA LEU A 59 -28.00 -5.70 -6.25
C LEU A 59 -27.58 -4.45 -5.45
N LEU A 60 -28.40 -3.40 -5.45
CA LEU A 60 -28.17 -2.13 -4.74
C LEU A 60 -28.86 -2.04 -3.36
N GLU A 61 -29.54 -3.11 -2.92
CA GLU A 61 -30.27 -3.16 -1.63
C GLU A 61 -31.46 -2.21 -1.57
N ASP A 62 -31.94 -1.77 -2.74
CA ASP A 62 -33.19 -1.05 -2.83
C ASP A 62 -34.36 -2.01 -2.60
N GLN A 63 -35.34 -1.58 -1.81
CA GLN A 63 -36.45 -2.45 -1.41
C GLN A 63 -37.29 -2.80 -2.66
N PRO A 64 -37.53 -4.09 -2.95
CA PRO A 64 -38.32 -4.45 -4.12
C PRO A 64 -39.75 -3.94 -3.98
N TYR A 65 -40.23 -3.21 -5.00
CA TYR A 65 -41.55 -2.61 -5.01
C TYR A 65 -42.66 -3.64 -4.79
N HIS A 66 -42.59 -4.82 -5.42
CA HIS A 66 -43.50 -5.94 -5.18
C HIS A 66 -42.82 -7.29 -5.49
N PRO A 67 -42.71 -8.22 -4.52
CA PRO A 67 -42.17 -9.55 -4.79
C PRO A 67 -43.13 -10.37 -5.68
N PRO A 68 -42.63 -11.21 -6.58
CA PRO A 68 -43.47 -12.10 -7.37
C PRO A 68 -44.27 -13.05 -6.47
N ALA A 69 -45.59 -13.15 -6.67
CA ALA A 69 -46.47 -13.97 -5.84
C ALA A 69 -46.36 -15.49 -6.10
N PHE A 70 -45.54 -15.92 -7.07
CA PHE A 70 -45.41 -17.32 -7.46
C PHE A 70 -44.15 -17.98 -6.91
N SER A 71 -44.27 -19.24 -6.47
CA SER A 71 -43.21 -20.01 -5.80
C SER A 71 -41.89 -20.07 -6.56
N ALA A 72 -41.91 -20.32 -7.87
CA ALA A 72 -40.69 -20.37 -8.69
C ALA A 72 -39.96 -19.01 -8.79
N GLY A 73 -40.72 -17.90 -8.78
CA GLY A 73 -40.17 -16.55 -8.84
C GLY A 73 -39.54 -16.15 -7.51
N GLN A 74 -40.18 -16.52 -6.40
CA GLN A 74 -39.65 -16.33 -5.05
C GLN A 74 -38.34 -17.09 -4.86
N LEU A 75 -38.26 -18.34 -5.34
CA LEU A 75 -37.02 -19.12 -5.28
C LEU A 75 -35.90 -18.46 -6.11
N MET A 76 -36.22 -17.96 -7.30
CA MET A 76 -35.23 -17.30 -8.15
C MET A 76 -34.73 -15.96 -7.58
N VAL A 77 -35.63 -15.19 -6.94
CA VAL A 77 -35.25 -13.98 -6.18
C VAL A 77 -34.40 -14.35 -4.96
N GLY A 78 -34.72 -15.42 -4.24
CA GLY A 78 -33.93 -15.90 -3.11
C GLY A 78 -32.51 -16.32 -3.51
N VAL A 79 -32.35 -17.04 -4.62
CA VAL A 79 -31.02 -17.42 -5.14
C VAL A 79 -30.23 -16.18 -5.56
N TRP A 80 -30.88 -15.20 -6.18
CA TRP A 80 -30.22 -13.94 -6.57
C TRP A 80 -29.80 -13.11 -5.34
N LEU A 81 -30.59 -13.09 -4.28
CA LEU A 81 -30.23 -12.44 -3.02
C LEU A 81 -28.98 -13.04 -2.40
N ILE A 82 -28.87 -14.38 -2.38
CA ILE A 82 -27.67 -15.07 -1.89
C ILE A 82 -26.45 -14.71 -2.76
N ALA A 83 -26.61 -14.70 -4.09
CA ALA A 83 -25.55 -14.28 -5.00
C ALA A 83 -25.12 -12.82 -4.75
N CYS A 84 -26.07 -11.90 -4.57
CA CYS A 84 -25.80 -10.49 -4.24
C CYS A 84 -25.08 -10.37 -2.89
N LEU A 85 -25.47 -11.14 -1.87
CA LEU A 85 -24.82 -11.14 -0.56
C LEU A 85 -23.35 -11.58 -0.68
N ILE A 86 -23.07 -12.66 -1.42
CA ILE A 86 -21.71 -13.15 -1.65
C ILE A 86 -20.87 -12.11 -2.42
N LEU A 87 -21.43 -11.51 -3.47
CA LEU A 87 -20.76 -10.45 -4.24
C LEU A 87 -20.40 -9.25 -3.35
N ARG A 88 -21.32 -8.78 -2.51
CA ARG A 88 -21.06 -7.69 -1.56
C ARG A 88 -19.98 -8.06 -0.55
N ALA A 89 -20.11 -9.22 0.08
CA ALA A 89 -19.14 -9.68 1.07
C ALA A 89 -17.73 -9.81 0.47
N SER A 90 -17.61 -10.30 -0.76
CA SER A 90 -16.31 -10.40 -1.45
C SER A 90 -15.74 -9.03 -1.83
N TYR A 91 -16.59 -8.09 -2.26
CA TYR A 91 -16.19 -6.71 -2.54
C TYR A 91 -15.70 -5.98 -1.29
N THR A 92 -16.45 -6.02 -0.18
CA THR A 92 -16.06 -5.35 1.06
C THR A 92 -14.77 -5.92 1.65
N CYS A 93 -14.59 -7.25 1.63
CA CYS A 93 -13.33 -7.88 2.05
C CYS A 93 -12.14 -7.42 1.21
N SER A 94 -12.31 -7.34 -0.11
CA SER A 94 -11.25 -6.89 -1.02
C SER A 94 -10.92 -5.41 -0.82
N LEU A 95 -11.94 -4.58 -0.63
CA LEU A 95 -11.79 -3.15 -0.34
C LEU A 95 -11.04 -2.94 0.98
N ILE A 96 -11.44 -3.63 2.05
CA ILE A 96 -10.77 -3.55 3.35
C ILE A 96 -9.31 -3.99 3.23
N SER A 97 -9.04 -5.10 2.54
CA SER A 97 -7.67 -5.58 2.29
C SER A 97 -6.81 -4.50 1.62
N HIS A 98 -7.35 -3.82 0.61
CA HIS A 98 -6.63 -2.77 -0.10
C HIS A 98 -6.43 -1.51 0.76
N LEU A 99 -7.41 -1.16 1.60
CA LEU A 99 -7.30 -0.02 2.52
C LEU A 99 -6.31 -0.27 3.66
N VAL A 100 -6.18 -1.52 4.12
CA VAL A 100 -5.23 -1.90 5.17
C VAL A 100 -3.80 -1.97 4.65
N VAL A 101 -3.58 -2.48 3.43
CA VAL A 101 -2.25 -2.49 2.81
C VAL A 101 -2.03 -1.16 2.09
N GLN A 102 -1.69 -0.12 2.85
CA GLN A 102 -1.16 1.10 2.25
C GLN A 102 0.09 0.72 1.43
N GLY A 103 0.10 1.13 0.17
CA GLY A 103 1.16 0.78 -0.78
C GLY A 103 2.52 1.19 -0.27
N LYS A 104 3.24 0.26 0.38
CA LYS A 104 4.62 0.47 0.78
C LYS A 104 5.41 0.73 -0.49
N SER A 105 6.17 1.82 -0.51
CA SER A 105 7.05 2.15 -1.63
C SER A 105 7.98 0.96 -1.91
N VAL A 106 8.35 0.78 -3.18
CA VAL A 106 9.24 -0.30 -3.59
C VAL A 106 10.51 -0.19 -2.76
N ALA A 107 10.68 -1.18 -1.88
CA ALA A 107 11.80 -1.27 -0.98
C ALA A 107 13.06 -1.63 -1.77
N ILE A 108 14.09 -0.78 -1.72
CA ILE A 108 15.39 -1.05 -2.33
C ILE A 108 16.14 -2.02 -1.40
N ASN A 109 16.38 -3.24 -1.87
CA ASN A 109 16.98 -4.29 -1.06
C ASN A 109 18.42 -4.62 -1.44
N SER A 110 18.87 -4.23 -2.63
CA SER A 110 20.23 -4.47 -3.11
C SER A 110 20.80 -3.29 -3.87
N LEU A 111 22.12 -3.30 -4.08
CA LEU A 111 22.83 -2.30 -4.88
C LEU A 111 22.46 -2.39 -6.37
N GLU A 112 22.14 -3.59 -6.86
CA GLU A 112 21.69 -3.81 -8.23
C GLU A 112 20.32 -3.15 -8.47
N GLU A 113 19.36 -3.34 -7.55
CA GLU A 113 18.06 -2.65 -7.58
C GLU A 113 18.22 -1.13 -7.47
N LEU A 114 19.18 -0.66 -6.65
CA LEU A 114 19.50 0.76 -6.53
C LEU A 114 19.97 1.35 -7.87
N VAL A 115 20.82 0.62 -8.60
CA VAL A 115 21.32 1.05 -9.91
C VAL A 115 20.22 1.01 -10.98
N GLU A 116 19.35 0.00 -10.96
CA GLU A 116 18.20 -0.06 -11.86
C GLU A 116 17.22 1.11 -11.65
N LEU A 117 16.99 1.47 -10.39
CA LEU A 117 16.18 2.64 -10.04
C LEU A 117 16.82 3.96 -10.46
N GLN A 118 18.15 4.05 -10.43
CA GLN A 118 18.84 5.21 -10.98
C GLN A 118 18.65 5.32 -12.50
N ARG A 119 18.82 4.21 -13.23
CA ARG A 119 18.63 4.20 -14.69
C ARG A 119 17.21 4.54 -15.11
N SER A 120 16.21 4.14 -14.32
CA SER A 120 14.78 4.32 -14.66
C SER A 120 14.17 5.62 -14.12
N LYS A 121 14.55 6.06 -12.92
CA LYS A 121 13.87 7.13 -12.17
C LYS A 121 14.78 8.27 -11.70
N GLY A 122 16.09 8.24 -11.99
CA GLY A 122 17.00 9.28 -11.53
C GLY A 122 17.28 9.23 -10.01
N TRP A 123 17.20 8.04 -9.40
CA TRP A 123 17.45 7.83 -7.97
C TRP A 123 18.90 8.10 -7.56
N GLU A 124 19.11 8.96 -6.57
CA GLU A 124 20.45 9.33 -6.12
C GLU A 124 20.88 8.60 -4.84
N TRP A 125 22.18 8.52 -4.58
CA TRP A 125 22.71 7.97 -3.35
C TRP A 125 23.99 8.64 -2.87
N GLY A 126 24.28 8.47 -1.58
CA GLY A 126 25.51 8.98 -1.00
C GLY A 126 25.86 8.36 0.34
N THR A 127 27.03 8.75 0.83
CA THR A 127 27.60 8.31 2.10
C THR A 127 28.32 9.45 2.80
N ARG A 128 28.67 9.28 4.08
CA ARG A 128 29.39 10.31 4.86
C ARG A 128 30.83 10.46 4.40
N THR A 129 31.49 9.33 4.21
CA THR A 129 32.86 9.25 3.76
C THR A 129 32.95 8.11 2.77
N PHE A 130 33.53 8.39 1.60
CA PHE A 130 33.74 7.40 0.56
C PHE A 130 35.20 6.92 0.56
N ASP A 131 35.66 6.52 1.73
CA ASP A 131 37.02 6.07 2.00
C ASP A 131 37.05 4.68 2.66
N GLY A 132 38.24 4.08 2.70
CA GLY A 132 38.47 2.80 3.37
C GLY A 132 37.88 1.58 2.65
N ALA A 133 37.44 0.60 3.45
CA ALA A 133 37.10 -0.75 2.98
C ALA A 133 35.96 -0.78 1.96
N PHE A 134 34.99 0.13 2.07
CA PHE A 134 33.84 0.17 1.15
C PHE A 134 34.24 0.64 -0.25
N ASN A 135 35.06 1.69 -0.35
CA ASN A 135 35.61 2.13 -1.63
C ASN A 135 36.54 1.06 -2.25
N SER A 136 37.37 0.41 -1.42
CA SER A 136 38.21 -0.71 -1.87
C SER A 136 37.37 -1.88 -2.41
N LEU A 137 36.27 -2.24 -1.73
CA LEU A 137 35.35 -3.29 -2.19
C LEU A 137 34.79 -2.97 -3.58
N LEU A 138 34.27 -1.76 -3.77
CA LEU A 138 33.69 -1.34 -5.05
C LEU A 138 34.74 -1.19 -6.16
N THR A 139 36.00 -0.89 -5.79
CA THR A 139 37.10 -0.77 -6.76
C THR A 139 37.60 -2.13 -7.21
N ILE A 140 37.73 -3.08 -6.29
CA ILE A 140 38.23 -4.44 -6.56
C ILE A 140 37.16 -5.29 -7.25
N SER A 141 35.87 -5.00 -7.02
CA SER A 141 34.79 -5.78 -7.62
C SER A 141 34.73 -5.66 -9.14
N THR A 142 34.60 -6.81 -9.80
CA THR A 142 34.40 -6.92 -11.26
C THR A 142 32.96 -6.61 -11.70
N ASN A 143 32.02 -6.45 -10.77
CA ASN A 143 30.62 -6.20 -11.09
C ASN A 143 30.40 -4.78 -11.62
N GLN A 144 29.77 -4.67 -12.79
CA GLN A 144 29.44 -3.40 -13.44
C GLN A 144 28.52 -2.50 -12.58
N ASP A 145 27.60 -3.08 -11.82
CA ASP A 145 26.69 -2.31 -10.97
C ASP A 145 27.46 -1.66 -9.81
N TYR A 146 28.48 -2.33 -9.27
CA TYR A 146 29.31 -1.78 -8.19
C TYR A 146 30.17 -0.60 -8.67
N GLN A 147 30.68 -0.69 -9.90
CA GLN A 147 31.39 0.42 -10.54
C GLN A 147 30.45 1.60 -10.80
N THR A 148 29.19 1.32 -11.15
CA THR A 148 28.14 2.36 -11.32
C THR A 148 27.83 3.03 -9.99
N VAL A 149 27.67 2.25 -8.91
CA VAL A 149 27.48 2.75 -7.54
C VAL A 149 28.61 3.69 -7.14
N LYS A 150 29.86 3.30 -7.40
CA LYS A 150 31.05 4.11 -7.13
C LYS A 150 31.04 5.44 -7.90
N THR A 151 30.72 5.40 -9.19
CA THR A 151 30.78 6.57 -10.08
C THR A 151 29.80 7.67 -9.68
N HIS A 152 28.60 7.29 -9.22
CA HIS A 152 27.55 8.24 -8.81
C HIS A 152 27.49 8.48 -7.29
N MET A 153 28.48 8.01 -6.53
CA MET A 153 28.47 8.15 -5.07
C MET A 153 28.70 9.61 -4.64
N GLN A 154 27.73 10.21 -3.96
CA GLN A 154 27.88 11.54 -3.36
C GLN A 154 28.43 11.46 -1.93
N THR A 155 29.31 12.40 -1.55
CA THR A 155 29.79 12.52 -0.16
C THR A 155 29.00 13.62 0.54
N LEU A 156 28.19 13.26 1.53
CA LEU A 156 27.24 14.14 2.22
C LEU A 156 27.27 13.89 3.72
N GLU A 157 27.23 14.96 4.51
CA GLU A 157 27.10 14.84 5.97
C GLU A 157 25.84 14.06 6.36
N THR A 158 25.91 13.32 7.48
CA THR A 158 24.83 12.44 7.95
C THR A 158 23.48 13.15 8.01
N ASP A 159 23.43 14.35 8.58
CA ASP A 159 22.16 15.04 8.80
C ASP A 159 21.52 15.52 7.49
N ILE A 160 22.34 15.99 6.54
CA ILE A 160 21.89 16.37 5.20
C ILE A 160 21.42 15.13 4.43
N GLY A 161 22.19 14.04 4.49
CA GLY A 161 21.85 12.77 3.85
C GLY A 161 20.52 12.22 4.35
N ILE A 162 20.29 12.22 5.66
CA ILE A 162 19.03 11.75 6.25
C ILE A 162 17.85 12.64 5.86
N ARG A 163 18.01 13.96 5.82
CA ARG A 163 16.96 14.87 5.32
C ARG A 163 16.56 14.56 3.87
N ARG A 164 17.53 14.31 2.99
CA ARG A 164 17.24 13.90 1.61
C ARG A 164 16.55 12.55 1.51
N VAL A 165 16.91 11.59 2.37
CA VAL A 165 16.18 10.31 2.43
C VAL A 165 14.71 10.54 2.81
N LEU A 166 14.44 11.46 3.74
CA LEU A 166 13.07 11.83 4.16
C LEU A 166 12.29 12.59 3.08
N GLU A 167 12.95 13.44 2.30
CA GLU A 167 12.36 14.13 1.13
C GLU A 167 11.98 13.14 0.01
N GLY A 168 12.66 11.97 -0.03
CA GLY A 168 12.44 10.92 -1.01
C GLY A 168 13.35 11.04 -2.24
N GLY A 169 13.50 9.95 -2.99
CA GLY A 169 14.37 9.93 -4.18
C GLY A 169 15.87 9.71 -3.89
N PHE A 170 16.23 9.48 -2.63
CA PHE A 170 17.62 9.38 -2.20
C PHE A 170 17.86 8.19 -1.26
N SER A 171 19.00 7.50 -1.43
CA SER A 171 19.44 6.42 -0.53
C SER A 171 20.76 6.74 0.15
N TYR A 172 20.82 6.53 1.47
CA TYR A 172 22.02 6.81 2.25
C TYR A 172 22.70 5.52 2.71
N ILE A 173 23.95 5.32 2.28
CA ILE A 173 24.70 4.08 2.49
C ILE A 173 25.64 4.23 3.68
N ARG A 174 25.43 3.44 4.73
CA ARG A 174 26.21 3.42 5.98
C ARG A 174 26.33 2.02 6.55
N ASN A 175 27.20 1.87 7.55
CA ASN A 175 27.30 0.65 8.35
C ASN A 175 25.95 0.31 9.01
N TYR A 176 25.59 -0.97 9.00
CA TYR A 176 24.33 -1.49 9.54
C TYR A 176 23.99 -0.95 10.94
N TYR A 177 24.94 -0.96 11.88
CA TYR A 177 24.68 -0.53 13.25
C TYR A 177 24.39 0.98 13.34
N VAL A 178 25.10 1.78 12.54
CA VAL A 178 24.87 3.23 12.48
C VAL A 178 23.51 3.52 11.86
N THR A 179 23.15 2.82 10.77
CA THR A 179 21.83 2.96 10.15
C THR A 179 20.72 2.54 11.11
N ARG A 180 20.91 1.46 11.88
CA ARG A 180 19.96 1.02 12.91
C ARG A 180 19.77 2.07 14.00
N ILE A 181 20.86 2.67 14.50
CA ILE A 181 20.80 3.75 15.49
C ILE A 181 20.03 4.95 14.93
N LEU A 182 20.33 5.36 13.70
CA LEU A 182 19.67 6.50 13.06
C LEU A 182 18.16 6.23 12.91
N MET A 183 17.79 5.06 12.35
CA MET A 183 16.40 4.63 12.20
C MET A 183 15.66 4.68 13.54
N GLU A 184 16.21 4.11 14.60
CA GLU A 184 15.60 4.11 15.93
C GLU A 184 15.53 5.49 16.59
N THR A 185 16.49 6.36 16.30
CA THR A 185 16.51 7.75 16.81
C THR A 185 15.40 8.58 16.17
N TYR A 186 15.15 8.37 14.88
CA TYR A 186 14.10 9.07 14.13
C TYR A 186 12.74 8.37 14.15
N HIS A 187 12.67 7.11 14.61
CA HIS A 187 11.43 6.37 14.78
C HIS A 187 10.51 7.04 15.81
N SER A 188 9.34 7.50 15.37
CA SER A 188 8.29 7.99 16.27
C SER A 188 7.53 6.81 16.85
N ARG A 189 7.67 6.56 18.16
CA ARG A 189 6.96 5.50 18.88
C ARG A 189 5.44 5.65 18.82
N GLU A 190 4.95 6.87 18.64
CA GLU A 190 3.52 7.22 18.66
C GLU A 190 2.79 6.90 17.34
N ALA A 191 3.49 6.95 16.20
CA ALA A 191 2.89 6.69 14.89
C ALA A 191 3.05 5.23 14.41
N GLY A 192 3.97 4.46 15.02
CA GLY A 192 4.38 3.15 14.51
C GLY A 192 4.98 3.18 13.10
N ASP A 193 5.18 4.38 12.54
CA ASP A 193 5.61 4.57 11.17
C ASP A 193 7.12 4.70 11.09
N ASN A 194 7.68 3.76 10.33
CA ASN A 194 9.06 3.61 9.92
C ASN A 194 9.43 4.45 8.68
N PRO A 195 9.79 5.75 8.73
CA PRO A 195 10.04 6.48 7.48
C PRO A 195 11.25 5.93 6.70
N PHE A 196 12.08 5.09 7.34
CA PHE A 196 13.24 4.47 6.72
C PHE A 196 13.01 2.98 6.45
N HIS A 197 13.51 2.53 5.30
CA HIS A 197 13.67 1.12 4.98
C HIS A 197 15.15 0.78 4.91
N ILE A 198 15.60 -0.22 5.68
CA ILE A 198 16.97 -0.74 5.58
C ILE A 198 16.96 -1.87 4.55
N ALA A 199 17.86 -1.78 3.57
CA ALA A 199 18.05 -2.81 2.55
C ALA A 199 18.26 -4.20 3.19
N THR A 200 17.63 -5.21 2.60
CA THR A 200 17.71 -6.59 3.10
C THR A 200 19.10 -7.21 2.84
N ALA A 201 19.71 -6.89 1.69
CA ALA A 201 21.05 -7.36 1.38
C ALA A 201 22.09 -6.68 2.27
N ARG A 202 22.91 -7.50 2.95
CA ARG A 202 24.04 -7.04 3.75
C ARG A 202 25.32 -7.41 3.03
N TYR A 203 26.17 -6.42 2.80
CA TYR A 203 27.46 -6.61 2.16
C TYR A 203 28.54 -6.72 3.25
N PRO A 204 29.05 -7.93 3.53
CA PRO A 204 30.10 -8.09 4.53
C PRO A 204 31.39 -7.44 4.02
N LEU A 205 31.77 -6.34 4.64
CA LEU A 205 33.12 -5.79 4.45
C LEU A 205 34.09 -6.68 5.23
N PHE A 206 35.16 -7.12 4.56
CA PHE A 206 36.10 -8.18 4.97
C PHE A 206 36.78 -8.01 6.33
N ALA A 207 36.66 -6.86 6.97
CA ALA A 207 37.06 -6.66 8.36
C ALA A 207 35.97 -5.82 9.01
N GLY A 208 35.30 -6.37 10.01
CA GLY A 208 34.50 -5.55 10.92
C GLY A 208 35.38 -4.54 11.67
N ASN A 209 34.87 -3.99 12.77
CA ASN A 209 35.73 -3.21 13.66
C ASN A 209 36.73 -4.17 14.33
N THR A 210 38.02 -4.00 14.04
CA THR A 210 39.09 -4.84 14.57
C THR A 210 40.12 -4.01 15.33
N TRP A 211 40.89 -4.68 16.20
CA TRP A 211 42.07 -4.09 16.81
C TRP A 211 43.30 -4.35 15.94
N ALA A 212 44.02 -3.29 15.60
CA ALA A 212 45.26 -3.38 14.85
C ALA A 212 46.46 -3.44 15.82
N PHE A 213 47.24 -4.51 15.72
CA PHE A 213 48.47 -4.69 16.48
C PHE A 213 49.70 -4.62 15.58
N ARG A 214 50.86 -4.25 16.14
CA ARG A 214 52.12 -4.30 15.41
C ARG A 214 52.46 -5.75 15.08
N ARG A 215 53.02 -5.98 13.89
CA ARG A 215 53.48 -7.32 13.50
C ARG A 215 54.52 -7.83 14.52
N GLY A 216 54.30 -9.03 15.05
CA GLY A 216 55.18 -9.66 16.04
C GLY A 216 54.85 -9.36 17.51
N THR A 217 53.71 -8.75 17.82
CA THR A 217 53.26 -8.60 19.22
C THR A 217 53.06 -9.95 19.89
N SER A 218 53.77 -10.17 21.01
CA SER A 218 53.77 -11.44 21.74
C SER A 218 52.46 -11.78 22.46
N PHE A 219 51.59 -10.78 22.69
CA PHE A 219 50.34 -10.95 23.43
C PHE A 219 49.11 -11.19 22.54
N ILE A 220 49.27 -11.23 21.21
CA ILE A 220 48.12 -11.32 20.29
C ILE A 220 47.32 -12.60 20.52
N THR A 221 47.99 -13.73 20.76
CA THR A 221 47.33 -15.02 21.05
C THR A 221 46.49 -14.96 22.31
N ARG A 222 47.02 -14.37 23.39
CA ARG A 222 46.29 -14.19 24.64
C ARG A 222 45.13 -13.19 24.49
N PHE A 223 45.29 -12.17 23.66
CA PHE A 223 44.22 -11.22 23.36
C PHE A 223 43.09 -11.90 22.60
N ASP A 224 43.41 -12.70 21.59
CA ASP A 224 42.44 -13.45 20.79
C ASP A 224 41.67 -14.47 21.65
N ASP A 225 42.34 -15.18 22.56
CA ASP A 225 41.69 -16.10 23.51
C ASP A 225 40.67 -15.38 24.40
N VAL A 226 41.03 -14.19 24.88
CA VAL A 226 40.13 -13.38 25.72
C VAL A 226 38.96 -12.89 24.87
N LEU A 227 39.24 -12.33 23.69
CA LEU A 227 38.22 -11.83 22.77
C LEU A 227 37.22 -12.93 22.38
N GLN A 228 37.70 -14.14 22.12
CA GLN A 228 36.86 -15.29 21.82
C GLN A 228 35.91 -15.61 22.98
N ARG A 229 36.40 -15.60 24.24
CA ARG A 229 35.52 -15.77 25.41
C ARG A 229 34.47 -14.66 25.55
N PHE A 230 34.80 -13.43 25.18
CA PHE A 230 33.84 -12.31 25.15
C PHE A 230 32.76 -12.50 24.06
N LEU A 231 33.13 -13.07 22.92
CA LEU A 231 32.19 -13.42 21.85
C LEU A 231 31.31 -14.61 22.25
N ASP A 232 31.92 -15.69 22.74
CA ASP A 232 31.24 -16.94 23.12
C ASP A 232 30.25 -16.74 24.28
N SER A 233 30.58 -15.81 25.20
CA SER A 233 29.67 -15.44 26.30
C SER A 233 28.51 -14.54 25.87
N GLY A 234 28.49 -14.04 24.63
CA GLY A 234 27.49 -13.09 24.16
C GLY A 234 27.59 -11.70 24.80
N LEU A 235 28.69 -11.40 25.50
CA LEU A 235 28.85 -10.15 26.23
C LEU A 235 28.96 -8.95 25.26
N ILE A 236 29.60 -9.16 24.11
CA ILE A 236 29.70 -8.14 23.05
C ILE A 236 28.31 -7.80 22.48
N THR A 237 27.46 -8.80 22.23
CA THR A 237 26.10 -8.57 21.72
C THR A 237 25.26 -7.81 22.74
N HIS A 238 25.31 -8.21 24.01
CA HIS A 238 24.60 -7.53 25.08
C HIS A 238 25.04 -6.07 25.24
N TRP A 239 26.35 -5.81 25.26
CA TRP A 239 26.88 -4.45 25.36
C TRP A 239 26.53 -3.59 24.15
N MET A 240 26.52 -4.17 22.94
CA MET A 240 26.16 -3.42 21.75
C MET A 240 24.70 -2.97 21.78
N ASP A 241 23.79 -3.84 22.21
CA ASP A 241 22.38 -3.50 22.35
C ASP A 241 22.15 -2.50 23.51
N ASP A 242 22.90 -2.62 24.62
CA ASP A 242 22.85 -1.66 25.73
C ASP A 242 23.34 -0.26 25.31
N VAL A 243 24.50 -0.17 24.63
CA VAL A 243 25.04 1.09 24.10
C VAL A 243 24.07 1.75 23.13
N ILE A 244 23.47 0.96 22.24
CA ILE A 244 22.49 1.46 21.27
C ILE A 244 21.24 1.97 21.99
N SER A 245 20.71 1.19 22.94
CA SER A 245 19.54 1.57 23.74
C SER A 245 19.78 2.85 24.53
N LYS A 246 20.95 2.98 25.16
CA LYS A 246 21.35 4.17 25.91
C LYS A 246 21.48 5.39 25.01
N HIS A 247 22.15 5.26 23.87
CA HIS A 247 22.30 6.37 22.92
C HIS A 247 20.95 6.86 22.39
N ILE A 248 20.05 5.93 22.04
CA ILE A 248 18.69 6.26 21.60
C ILE A 248 17.95 7.02 22.72
N TRP A 249 18.08 6.56 23.97
CA TRP A 249 17.44 7.21 25.11
C TRP A 249 17.97 8.64 25.34
N GLU A 250 19.28 8.84 25.28
CA GLU A 250 19.91 10.17 25.42
C GLU A 250 19.45 11.12 24.31
N LYS A 251 19.52 10.69 23.04
CA LYS A 251 19.09 11.51 21.89
C LYS A 251 17.61 11.87 21.94
N ARG A 252 16.76 10.96 22.43
CA ARG A 252 15.32 11.24 22.60
C ARG A 252 15.06 12.26 23.71
N ARG A 253 15.85 12.23 24.80
CA ARG A 253 15.75 13.26 25.87
C ARG A 253 16.12 14.63 25.35
N GLU A 254 17.23 14.76 24.62
CA GLU A 254 17.64 16.02 23.98
C GLU A 254 16.55 16.59 23.06
N LYS A 255 15.90 15.72 22.27
CA LYS A 255 14.83 16.13 21.35
C LYS A 255 13.57 16.61 22.09
N LYS A 256 13.22 15.97 23.22
CA LYS A 256 12.09 16.38 24.07
C LYS A 256 12.32 17.77 24.68
N ASP A 257 13.53 18.03 25.15
CA ASP A 257 13.89 19.33 25.74
C ASP A 257 13.95 20.44 24.67
N THR A 258 14.34 20.11 23.44
CA THR A 258 14.39 21.09 22.32
C THR A 258 13.00 21.33 21.69
N SER A 259 12.08 20.37 21.78
CA SER A 259 10.72 20.48 21.22
C SER A 259 9.76 21.39 22.00
N PHE A 260 10.17 21.98 23.12
CA PHE A 260 9.35 22.94 23.88
C PHE A 260 9.18 24.30 23.13
N THR A 261 9.76 24.48 21.94
CA THR A 261 9.67 25.77 21.21
C THR A 261 9.23 25.68 19.75
N THR A 262 8.69 24.56 19.26
CA THR A 262 8.02 24.55 17.93
C THR A 262 6.94 23.48 17.85
N SER A 263 5.74 23.82 18.31
CA SER A 263 4.52 23.10 17.98
C SER A 263 3.92 23.65 16.69
N THR A 264 4.04 22.95 15.56
CA THR A 264 3.08 23.07 14.44
C THR A 264 3.04 21.82 13.56
N TYR A 265 2.86 20.63 14.15
CA TYR A 265 2.23 19.52 13.44
C TYR A 265 1.39 18.75 14.45
N ALA A 266 0.12 19.09 14.54
CA ALA A 266 -0.87 18.24 15.18
C ALA A 266 -1.00 16.98 14.30
N MET A 267 -0.38 15.88 14.72
CA MET A 267 -0.73 14.56 14.22
C MET A 267 -1.64 13.91 15.24
N THR A 268 -2.85 13.62 14.76
CA THR A 268 -3.95 13.00 15.49
C THR A 268 -3.59 11.58 15.94
N ASP A 269 -4.06 11.34 17.14
CA ASP A 269 -4.05 10.15 17.98
C ASP A 269 -4.43 8.83 17.27
N GLY A 270 -3.83 7.73 17.72
CA GLY A 270 -4.14 6.35 17.36
C GLY A 270 -3.67 5.93 15.96
N GLY A 271 -3.10 4.72 15.84
CA GLY A 271 -2.80 4.06 14.55
C GLY A 271 -4.05 3.73 13.70
N GLU A 272 -5.11 4.51 13.84
CA GLU A 272 -6.25 4.54 12.95
C GLU A 272 -5.84 5.33 11.70
N VAL A 273 -5.78 4.63 10.58
CA VAL A 273 -5.69 5.28 9.28
C VAL A 273 -6.97 6.11 9.12
N VAL A 274 -6.88 7.41 9.38
CA VAL A 274 -7.99 8.34 9.15
C VAL A 274 -8.28 8.35 7.65
N LEU A 275 -9.44 7.82 7.26
CA LEU A 275 -9.89 7.85 5.87
C LEU A 275 -10.06 9.30 5.44
N GLY A 276 -9.07 9.84 4.73
CA GLY A 276 -9.13 11.16 4.14
C GLY A 276 -10.10 11.24 2.96
N LEU A 277 -10.58 12.45 2.66
CA LEU A 277 -11.47 12.74 1.53
C LEU A 277 -10.93 12.23 0.19
N ARG A 278 -9.60 12.15 0.03
CA ARG A 278 -8.92 11.64 -1.17
C ARG A 278 -9.29 10.19 -1.51
N HIS A 279 -9.51 9.35 -0.50
CA HIS A 279 -9.88 7.94 -0.73
C HIS A 279 -11.32 7.77 -1.23
N LEU A 280 -12.20 8.74 -0.93
CA LEU A 280 -13.63 8.75 -1.30
C LEU A 280 -13.94 9.66 -2.51
N GLN A 281 -12.94 10.38 -3.01
CA GLN A 281 -13.08 11.36 -4.08
C GLN A 281 -13.66 10.75 -5.36
N ALA A 282 -13.24 9.54 -5.73
CA ALA A 282 -13.75 8.84 -6.90
C ALA A 282 -15.26 8.53 -6.76
N THR A 283 -15.73 8.13 -5.58
CA THR A 283 -17.14 7.87 -5.31
C THR A 283 -17.99 9.13 -5.48
N PHE A 284 -17.49 10.28 -5.00
CA PHE A 284 -18.17 11.57 -5.19
C PHE A 284 -18.22 11.98 -6.66
N TYR A 285 -17.16 11.74 -7.44
CA TYR A 285 -17.18 11.98 -8.88
C TYR A 285 -18.17 11.11 -9.62
N THR A 286 -18.27 9.83 -9.27
CA THR A 286 -19.28 8.92 -9.85
C THR A 286 -20.70 9.38 -9.52
N LEU A 287 -20.94 9.84 -8.29
CA LEU A 287 -22.24 10.40 -7.88
C LEU A 287 -22.58 11.66 -8.69
N PHE A 288 -21.65 12.60 -8.80
CA PHE A 288 -21.85 13.84 -9.56
C PHE A 288 -22.10 13.54 -11.05
N LEU A 289 -21.33 12.62 -11.64
CA LEU A 289 -21.52 12.19 -13.02
C LEU A 289 -22.90 11.56 -13.23
N GLY A 290 -23.35 10.71 -12.29
CA GLY A 290 -24.67 10.10 -12.31
C GLY A 290 -25.81 11.14 -12.23
N LEU A 291 -25.69 12.12 -11.34
CA LEU A 291 -26.65 13.22 -11.22
C LEU A 291 -26.67 14.11 -12.48
N ALA A 292 -25.50 14.41 -13.04
CA ALA A 292 -25.39 15.18 -14.27
C ALA A 292 -26.03 14.44 -15.45
N ALA A 293 -25.79 13.13 -15.59
CA ALA A 293 -26.42 12.31 -16.61
C ALA A 293 -27.95 12.28 -16.45
N ALA A 294 -28.46 12.09 -15.22
CA ALA A 294 -29.89 12.10 -14.94
C ALA A 294 -30.54 13.46 -15.26
N ALA A 295 -29.89 14.56 -14.89
CA ALA A 295 -30.34 15.91 -15.23
C ALA A 295 -30.36 16.14 -16.75
N CYS A 296 -29.31 15.71 -17.46
CA CYS A 296 -29.26 15.77 -18.93
C CYS A 296 -30.40 14.97 -19.57
N THR A 297 -30.67 13.74 -19.11
CA THR A 297 -31.78 12.94 -19.63
C THR A 297 -33.13 13.61 -19.39
N PHE A 298 -33.34 14.20 -18.21
CA PHE A 298 -34.58 14.91 -17.90
C PHE A 298 -34.75 16.18 -18.75
N ILE A 299 -33.68 16.95 -18.96
CA ILE A 299 -33.71 18.14 -19.83
C ILE A 299 -34.01 17.74 -21.28
N LEU A 300 -33.35 16.69 -21.79
CA LEU A 300 -33.60 16.18 -23.14
C LEU A 300 -35.05 15.72 -23.30
N GLU A 301 -35.61 15.02 -22.31
CA GLU A 301 -37.01 14.61 -22.31
C GLU A 301 -37.97 15.80 -22.33
N GLN A 302 -37.70 16.85 -21.54
CA GLN A 302 -38.50 18.08 -21.52
C GLN A 302 -38.44 18.85 -22.84
N VAL A 303 -37.27 18.91 -23.48
CA VAL A 303 -37.10 19.58 -24.78
C VAL A 303 -37.78 18.78 -25.90
N ALA A 304 -37.61 17.47 -25.92
CA ALA A 304 -38.26 16.58 -26.89
C ALA A 304 -39.80 16.57 -26.70
N GLY A 305 -40.27 16.52 -25.46
CA GLY A 305 -41.69 16.56 -25.11
C GLY A 305 -42.36 17.90 -25.48
N ARG A 306 -41.65 19.02 -25.29
CA ARG A 306 -42.14 20.34 -25.76
C ARG A 306 -42.16 20.45 -27.28
N SER A 307 -41.18 19.88 -27.97
CA SER A 307 -41.15 19.87 -29.44
C SER A 307 -42.30 19.05 -30.05
N PHE A 308 -42.77 18.01 -29.36
CA PHE A 308 -43.91 17.19 -29.81
C PHE A 308 -45.27 17.85 -29.56
N SER A 309 -45.38 18.74 -28.56
CA SER A 309 -46.61 19.49 -28.27
C SER A 309 -46.83 20.73 -29.16
N ILE A 310 -45.84 21.14 -29.97
CA ILE A 310 -45.87 22.33 -30.84
C ILE A 310 -46.02 21.95 -32.33
N ALA A 311 -46.02 20.66 -32.68
CA ALA A 311 -46.36 20.20 -34.02
C ALA A 311 -47.90 20.10 -34.15
N PRO A 312 -48.54 20.85 -35.08
CA PRO A 312 -49.99 20.82 -35.31
C PRO A 312 -50.50 19.51 -35.91
#